data_AF-A0A2S8G2V9-F1
#
_entry.id   AF-A0A2S8G2V9-F1
#
_cell.length_a   1.000
_cell.length_b   1.000
_cell.length_c   1.000
_cell.angle_alpha   90.00
_cell.angle_beta   90.00
_cell.angle_gamma   90.00
#
_symmetry.space_group_name_H-M   'P 1'
#
loop_
_entity.id
_entity.type
_entity.pdbx_description
1 polymer ?
#
loop_
_entity_poly.entity_id
_entity_poly.type
_entity_poly.pdbx_seq_one_letter_code
_entity_poly.pdbx_strand_id
1 'polypeptide(L)'
;MNFRRLIYLGIALGVICVPVLAVPAPPLTADYRSPVDLVLLNNDAWLVVANQTSNSISLIETESGKVLDELPCSEHPTAIAACLDGQHLLVSCTYSGQVSLIQIEGDKMREMHSIDVGFEPTGLAVSPDGQTAYVGLVATGEVAQLDLKRAKVARKIPVGAWPRYLAVSPNGDRLAVGCSGESKIVVVDLIKGEVDFSSKLSGGINIGHMQCSADGKYVYFPWMIYRSNPINRDNIRRGWVLGSRIGRVPLDKQEYREAITLDVPGMAVADPHGIVMNSSNSRIVVSASGSHDLLIYRQAGLPWESVGGPGDLIDPKLMQDRDLFQRLDLGGRPMGLAMAKDDRTVYVADYLRDVIHVVDIEDRLVVRHIPLGKRPGPSQVRHGEELFYDARRSLDQWYSCHTCHYNGGVNSKAMDTWNDGSALTMKTVLPLENLDKTGPWTWHGWQEDLHDAMHKSFTTTMQGRPASPREADALLAYLRTDRTPPNPFREKDGSLSAAANRGQKVFESENANCASCHSGRYYTDGKIHDVGLGSEEDEYEGYNTPSLTGSYRKVRFLHDGRAGSLEEVLMDYHSPEEVSGTRPLTESELSDLISYLKSL
;
A
#
# COMPACT_ATOMS: atom_id res chain seq x y z
N MET A 1 51.73 -75.27 2.01
CA MET A 1 51.11 -75.04 3.33
C MET A 1 50.77 -73.55 3.44
N ASN A 2 49.49 -73.23 3.67
CA ASN A 2 48.87 -71.91 3.88
C ASN A 2 48.93 -70.87 2.74
N PHE A 3 48.04 -71.04 1.75
CA PHE A 3 47.47 -69.90 0.99
C PHE A 3 46.10 -69.56 1.58
N ARG A 4 46.00 -68.41 2.27
CA ARG A 4 44.73 -67.88 2.82
C ARG A 4 43.92 -67.21 1.70
N ARG A 5 42.68 -67.67 1.50
CA ARG A 5 41.67 -67.04 0.64
C ARG A 5 41.13 -65.77 1.30
N LEU A 6 41.10 -64.67 0.56
CA LEU A 6 40.33 -63.45 0.90
C LEU A 6 38.83 -63.75 0.78
N ILE A 7 38.06 -63.31 1.79
CA ILE A 7 36.60 -63.19 1.72
C ILE A 7 36.28 -61.70 1.86
N TYR A 8 35.57 -61.15 0.88
CA TYR A 8 35.05 -59.78 0.87
C TYR A 8 33.89 -59.65 1.87
N LEU A 9 33.96 -58.65 2.77
CA LEU A 9 32.83 -58.20 3.57
C LEU A 9 32.39 -56.82 3.04
N GLY A 10 31.16 -56.74 2.51
CA GLY A 10 30.54 -55.47 2.11
C GLY A 10 30.08 -54.69 3.34
N ILE A 11 30.48 -53.42 3.45
CA ILE A 11 30.04 -52.49 4.49
C ILE A 11 28.81 -51.75 3.95
N ALA A 12 27.66 -51.95 4.58
CA ALA A 12 26.48 -51.11 4.40
C ALA A 12 26.64 -49.81 5.22
N LEU A 13 26.78 -48.68 4.54
CA LEU A 13 26.74 -47.35 5.15
C LEU A 13 25.27 -46.93 5.34
N GLY A 14 24.79 -47.00 6.58
CA GLY A 14 23.51 -46.43 6.97
C GLY A 14 23.58 -44.91 7.00
N VAL A 15 22.68 -44.24 6.26
CA VAL A 15 22.48 -42.79 6.33
C VAL A 15 21.77 -42.48 7.64
N ILE A 16 22.47 -41.85 8.57
CA ILE A 16 21.89 -41.30 9.80
C ILE A 16 21.18 -40.00 9.42
N CYS A 17 19.85 -40.03 9.43
CA CYS A 17 19.02 -38.84 9.28
C CYS A 17 19.11 -38.05 10.60
N VAL A 18 19.86 -36.94 10.61
CA VAL A 18 19.88 -36.01 11.75
C VAL A 18 18.61 -35.17 11.66
N PRO A 19 17.72 -35.18 12.66
CA PRO A 19 16.54 -34.34 12.64
C PRO A 19 16.97 -32.88 12.70
N VAL A 20 16.55 -32.09 11.70
CA VAL A 20 16.67 -30.63 11.75
C VAL A 20 15.84 -30.17 12.94
N LEU A 21 16.52 -29.68 13.98
CA LEU A 21 15.86 -29.08 15.14
C LEU A 21 15.10 -27.84 14.63
N ALA A 22 13.76 -27.89 14.73
CA ALA A 22 12.91 -26.74 14.46
C ALA A 22 13.33 -25.59 15.38
N VAL A 23 13.75 -24.48 14.78
CA VAL A 23 13.92 -23.22 15.52
C VAL A 23 12.53 -22.83 16.03
N PRO A 24 12.34 -22.58 17.34
CA PRO A 24 11.04 -22.17 17.85
C PRO A 24 10.62 -20.87 17.18
N ALA A 25 9.35 -20.81 16.75
CA ALA A 25 8.78 -19.61 16.14
C ALA A 25 8.97 -18.40 17.07
N PRO A 26 9.32 -17.22 16.54
CA PRO A 26 9.49 -16.02 17.34
C PRO A 26 8.18 -15.71 18.10
N PRO A 27 8.24 -15.17 19.33
CA PRO A 27 7.03 -14.82 20.07
C PRO A 27 6.24 -13.72 19.35
N LEU A 28 4.91 -13.69 19.55
CA LEU A 28 4.06 -12.60 19.08
C LEU A 28 4.60 -11.25 19.58
N THR A 29 4.72 -10.28 18.68
CA THR A 29 5.42 -9.01 18.96
C THR A 29 4.50 -7.89 19.44
N ALA A 30 3.17 -8.03 19.29
CA ALA A 30 2.20 -7.01 19.67
C ALA A 30 0.88 -7.59 20.18
N ASP A 31 0.18 -6.79 21.00
CA ASP A 31 -1.13 -7.16 21.55
C ASP A 31 -2.24 -7.08 20.48
N TYR A 32 -2.21 -6.07 19.59
CA TYR A 32 -3.18 -5.93 18.48
C TYR A 32 -2.76 -6.77 17.28
N ARG A 33 -3.74 -7.35 16.58
CA ARG A 33 -3.48 -8.17 15.37
C ARG A 33 -3.50 -7.31 14.13
N SER A 34 -4.53 -6.48 14.00
CA SER A 34 -4.82 -5.65 12.85
C SER A 34 -4.86 -6.44 11.55
N PRO A 35 -5.93 -7.24 11.32
CA PRO A 35 -6.04 -8.06 10.13
C PRO A 35 -6.13 -7.20 8.87
N VAL A 36 -5.30 -7.50 7.88
CA VAL A 36 -5.22 -6.71 6.63
C VAL A 36 -5.79 -7.44 5.43
N ASP A 37 -5.63 -8.77 5.39
CA ASP A 37 -6.05 -9.58 4.24
C ASP A 37 -6.38 -11.02 4.68
N LEU A 38 -7.20 -11.72 3.91
CA LEU A 38 -7.70 -13.05 4.28
C LEU A 38 -8.05 -13.92 3.06
N VAL A 39 -7.97 -15.24 3.23
CA VAL A 39 -8.34 -16.24 2.21
C VAL A 39 -9.13 -17.39 2.82
N LEU A 40 -10.05 -17.95 2.03
CA LEU A 40 -10.77 -19.18 2.35
C LEU A 40 -10.06 -20.40 1.74
N LEU A 41 -10.02 -21.49 2.50
CA LEU A 41 -9.38 -22.75 2.13
C LEU A 41 -10.28 -23.93 2.51
N ASN A 42 -9.93 -25.11 1.98
CA ASN A 42 -10.60 -26.38 2.28
C ASN A 42 -12.13 -26.29 2.12
N ASN A 43 -12.60 -25.80 0.95
CA ASN A 43 -14.01 -25.59 0.64
C ASN A 43 -14.75 -24.72 1.68
N ASP A 44 -14.11 -23.62 2.09
CA ASP A 44 -14.55 -22.65 3.10
C ASP A 44 -14.60 -23.18 4.53
N ALA A 45 -14.04 -24.35 4.82
CA ALA A 45 -13.93 -24.83 6.20
C ALA A 45 -12.93 -24.01 7.03
N TRP A 46 -11.91 -23.47 6.36
CA TRP A 46 -10.85 -22.67 6.99
C TRP A 46 -10.78 -21.27 6.42
N LEU A 47 -10.59 -20.31 7.31
CA LEU A 47 -10.28 -18.92 7.00
C LEU A 47 -8.89 -18.63 7.55
N VAL A 48 -8.01 -18.10 6.70
CA VAL A 48 -6.65 -17.71 7.09
C VAL A 48 -6.47 -16.21 6.94
N VAL A 49 -5.88 -15.58 7.93
CA VAL A 49 -5.84 -14.11 8.07
C VAL A 49 -4.42 -13.64 8.31
N ALA A 50 -3.95 -12.66 7.53
CA ALA A 50 -2.68 -11.97 7.78
C ALA A 50 -2.89 -10.81 8.78
N ASN A 51 -2.14 -10.83 9.88
CA ASN A 51 -2.21 -9.85 10.97
C ASN A 51 -0.97 -8.95 10.96
N GLN A 52 -1.13 -7.72 10.48
CA GLN A 52 0.00 -6.84 10.21
C GLN A 52 0.72 -6.36 11.48
N THR A 53 -0.02 -6.03 12.55
CA THR A 53 0.57 -5.44 13.76
C THR A 53 1.28 -6.48 14.63
N SER A 54 0.73 -7.69 14.71
CA SER A 54 1.31 -8.78 15.49
C SER A 54 2.36 -9.61 14.75
N ASN A 55 2.63 -9.31 13.47
CA ASN A 55 3.47 -10.12 12.59
C ASN A 55 3.09 -11.60 12.66
N SER A 56 1.80 -11.90 12.49
CA SER A 56 1.28 -13.26 12.63
C SER A 56 0.23 -13.59 11.57
N ILE A 57 -0.11 -14.87 11.50
CA ILE A 57 -1.16 -15.42 10.65
C ILE A 57 -2.11 -16.18 11.56
N SER A 58 -3.42 -15.99 11.43
CA SER A 58 -4.43 -16.75 12.18
C SER A 58 -5.12 -17.77 11.29
N LEU A 59 -5.27 -19.00 11.77
CA LEU A 59 -6.11 -20.05 11.19
C LEU A 59 -7.41 -20.16 11.96
N ILE A 60 -8.54 -20.12 11.27
CA ILE A 60 -9.87 -20.06 11.87
C ILE A 60 -10.75 -21.15 11.24
N GLU A 61 -11.45 -21.90 12.07
CA GLU A 61 -12.55 -22.76 11.62
C GLU A 61 -13.80 -21.89 11.39
N THR A 62 -14.32 -21.84 10.16
CA THR A 62 -15.38 -20.90 9.78
C THR A 62 -16.72 -21.20 10.48
N GLU A 63 -17.08 -22.48 10.62
CA GLU A 63 -18.32 -22.91 11.26
C GLU A 63 -18.37 -22.50 12.74
N SER A 64 -17.33 -22.85 13.51
CA SER A 64 -17.28 -22.53 14.93
C SER A 64 -16.75 -21.13 15.23
N GLY A 65 -16.13 -20.46 14.25
CA GLY A 65 -15.42 -19.18 14.40
C GLY A 65 -14.25 -19.24 15.39
N LYS A 66 -13.75 -20.43 15.69
CA LYS A 66 -12.66 -20.62 16.63
C LYS A 66 -11.32 -20.40 15.91
N VAL A 67 -10.47 -19.57 16.51
CA VAL A 67 -9.04 -19.50 16.12
C VAL A 67 -8.38 -20.81 16.56
N LEU A 68 -7.96 -21.61 15.58
CA LEU A 68 -7.33 -22.92 15.77
C LEU A 68 -5.82 -22.80 16.03
N ASP A 69 -5.19 -21.85 15.35
CA ASP A 69 -3.75 -21.63 15.42
C ASP A 69 -3.40 -20.16 15.11
N GLU A 70 -2.28 -19.70 15.67
CA GLU A 70 -1.69 -18.40 15.34
C GLU A 70 -0.19 -18.61 15.13
N LEU A 71 0.28 -18.39 13.90
CA LEU A 71 1.66 -18.61 13.49
C LEU A 71 2.38 -17.26 13.32
N PRO A 72 3.44 -16.98 14.09
CA PRO A 72 4.32 -15.85 13.84
C PRO A 72 4.94 -15.92 12.44
N CYS A 73 5.05 -14.79 11.76
CA CYS A 73 5.66 -14.68 10.43
C CYS A 73 6.64 -13.50 10.36
N SER A 74 7.26 -13.31 9.19
CA SER A 74 8.18 -12.21 8.96
C SER A 74 7.49 -10.83 9.04
N GLU A 75 8.31 -9.80 9.22
CA GLU A 75 7.85 -8.46 9.59
C GLU A 75 6.90 -7.80 8.57
N HIS A 76 5.79 -7.28 9.10
CA HIS A 76 4.79 -6.50 8.40
C HIS A 76 4.08 -7.28 7.27
N PRO A 77 3.32 -8.36 7.60
CA PRO A 77 2.56 -9.09 6.60
C PRO A 77 1.47 -8.18 5.99
N THR A 78 1.37 -8.16 4.67
CA THR A 78 0.52 -7.19 3.93
C THR A 78 -0.50 -7.83 3.00
N ALA A 79 -0.19 -8.97 2.39
CA ALA A 79 -1.13 -9.70 1.54
C ALA A 79 -1.01 -11.21 1.78
N ILE A 80 -2.09 -11.94 1.54
CA ILE A 80 -2.15 -13.40 1.62
C ILE A 80 -2.82 -13.98 0.39
N ALA A 81 -2.25 -15.04 -0.18
CA ALA A 81 -2.81 -15.71 -1.35
C ALA A 81 -2.80 -17.23 -1.18
N ALA A 82 -3.94 -17.86 -1.44
CA ALA A 82 -4.09 -19.31 -1.43
C ALA A 82 -3.40 -19.95 -2.64
N CYS A 83 -2.72 -21.07 -2.42
CA CYS A 83 -2.33 -21.98 -3.49
C CYS A 83 -3.49 -22.92 -3.83
N LEU A 84 -3.52 -23.43 -5.06
CA LEU A 84 -4.65 -24.24 -5.55
C LEU A 84 -4.69 -25.68 -5.02
N ASP A 85 -3.65 -26.11 -4.30
CA ASP A 85 -3.65 -27.40 -3.61
C ASP A 85 -4.47 -27.40 -2.31
N GLY A 86 -5.00 -26.23 -1.90
CA GLY A 86 -5.85 -26.06 -0.74
C GLY A 86 -5.15 -26.25 0.62
N GLN A 87 -3.83 -26.47 0.62
CA GLN A 87 -3.03 -26.74 1.80
C GLN A 87 -1.88 -25.75 1.97
N HIS A 88 -1.50 -25.04 0.91
CA HIS A 88 -0.46 -24.02 0.96
C HIS A 88 -1.01 -22.62 0.70
N LEU A 89 -0.30 -21.63 1.25
CA LEU A 89 -0.56 -20.21 1.03
C LEU A 89 0.74 -19.42 1.11
N LEU A 90 0.70 -18.24 0.52
CA LEU A 90 1.81 -17.28 0.50
C LEU A 90 1.42 -16.05 1.31
N VAL A 91 2.37 -15.51 2.07
CA VAL A 91 2.23 -14.23 2.77
C VAL A 91 3.40 -13.32 2.41
N SER A 92 3.11 -12.12 1.92
CA SER A 92 4.13 -11.10 1.65
C SER A 92 4.40 -10.30 2.93
N CYS A 93 5.67 -10.17 3.28
CA CYS A 93 6.13 -9.49 4.49
C CYS A 93 6.98 -8.28 4.08
N THR A 94 6.34 -7.11 4.10
CA THR A 94 6.83 -5.91 3.41
C THR A 94 8.16 -5.41 3.97
N TYR A 95 8.35 -5.46 5.29
CA TYR A 95 9.55 -4.92 5.93
C TYR A 95 10.69 -5.95 6.01
N SER A 96 10.40 -7.24 5.94
CA SER A 96 11.47 -8.26 5.83
C SER A 96 11.97 -8.46 4.40
N GLY A 97 11.20 -8.07 3.39
CA GLY A 97 11.56 -8.28 1.99
C GLY A 97 11.33 -9.72 1.50
N GLN A 98 10.45 -10.45 2.17
CA GLN A 98 10.23 -11.87 1.95
C GLN A 98 8.79 -12.21 1.59
N VAL A 99 8.64 -13.37 0.93
CA VAL A 99 7.35 -14.07 0.81
C VAL A 99 7.49 -15.41 1.53
N SER A 100 6.68 -15.63 2.57
CA SER A 100 6.65 -16.89 3.34
C SER A 100 5.67 -17.87 2.70
N LEU A 101 6.11 -19.11 2.48
CA LEU A 101 5.24 -20.23 2.11
C LEU A 101 4.80 -20.96 3.37
N ILE A 102 3.50 -20.98 3.62
CA ILE A 102 2.90 -21.62 4.79
C ILE A 102 2.14 -22.85 4.32
N GLN A 103 2.29 -23.95 5.05
CA GLN A 103 1.51 -25.17 4.89
C GLN A 103 0.52 -25.29 6.04
N ILE A 104 -0.67 -25.82 5.75
CA ILE A 104 -1.69 -26.17 6.73
C ILE A 104 -1.83 -27.68 6.81
N GLU A 105 -1.69 -28.24 8.01
CA GLU A 105 -1.84 -29.65 8.31
C GLU A 105 -2.85 -29.82 9.45
N GLY A 106 -4.11 -30.10 9.10
CA GLY A 106 -5.19 -30.17 10.08
C GLY A 106 -5.45 -28.80 10.72
N ASP A 107 -5.39 -28.71 12.05
CA ASP A 107 -5.63 -27.48 12.80
C ASP A 107 -4.34 -26.67 13.07
N LYS A 108 -3.26 -26.95 12.34
CA LYS A 108 -1.95 -26.31 12.51
C LYS A 108 -1.37 -25.74 11.23
N MET A 109 -0.67 -24.62 11.39
CA MET A 109 0.12 -23.99 10.35
C MET A 109 1.62 -24.21 10.59
N ARG A 110 2.37 -24.34 9.50
CA ARG A 110 3.83 -24.39 9.53
C ARG A 110 4.43 -23.55 8.41
N GLU A 111 5.37 -22.68 8.73
CA GLU A 111 6.19 -22.04 7.70
C GLU A 111 7.16 -23.08 7.11
N MET A 112 7.10 -23.24 5.79
CA MET A 112 7.93 -24.18 5.05
C MET A 112 9.28 -23.58 4.71
N HIS A 113 9.26 -22.36 4.16
CA HIS A 113 10.43 -21.55 3.86
C HIS A 113 10.00 -20.12 3.47
N SER A 114 10.94 -19.19 3.57
CA SER A 114 10.82 -17.82 3.08
C SER A 114 11.60 -17.64 1.76
N ILE A 115 11.03 -16.90 0.81
CA ILE A 115 11.69 -16.52 -0.44
C ILE A 115 12.09 -15.05 -0.31
N ASP A 116 13.38 -14.74 -0.41
CA ASP A 116 13.86 -13.36 -0.50
C ASP A 116 13.51 -12.80 -1.89
N VAL A 117 12.60 -11.82 -1.93
CA VAL A 117 12.11 -11.25 -3.21
C VAL A 117 12.63 -9.84 -3.47
N GLY A 118 13.11 -9.16 -2.43
CA GLY A 118 13.62 -7.79 -2.49
C GLY A 118 12.83 -6.88 -1.58
N PHE A 119 12.71 -5.61 -1.92
CA PHE A 119 12.25 -4.59 -0.98
C PHE A 119 10.77 -4.26 -1.17
N GLU A 120 10.08 -4.11 -0.04
CA GLU A 120 8.66 -3.79 0.05
C GLU A 120 7.75 -4.70 -0.83
N PRO A 121 7.81 -6.04 -0.67
CA PRO A 121 6.81 -6.92 -1.28
C PRO A 121 5.42 -6.64 -0.71
N THR A 122 4.43 -6.46 -1.58
CA THR A 122 3.05 -6.13 -1.20
C THR A 122 2.07 -7.13 -1.82
N GLY A 123 1.28 -6.76 -2.82
CA GLY A 123 0.25 -7.62 -3.40
C GLY A 123 0.81 -8.94 -3.94
N LEU A 124 0.03 -10.01 -3.76
CA LEU A 124 0.32 -11.36 -4.22
C LEU A 124 -0.76 -11.85 -5.18
N ALA A 125 -0.35 -12.58 -6.21
CA ALA A 125 -1.27 -13.35 -7.05
C ALA A 125 -0.64 -14.68 -7.44
N VAL A 126 -1.43 -15.76 -7.41
CA VAL A 126 -0.99 -17.12 -7.75
C VAL A 126 -1.58 -17.52 -9.10
N SER A 127 -0.80 -18.19 -9.93
CA SER A 127 -1.26 -18.67 -11.24
C SER A 127 -2.33 -19.76 -11.10
N PRO A 128 -3.23 -19.92 -12.09
CA PRO A 128 -4.27 -20.96 -12.11
C PRO A 128 -3.75 -22.41 -12.12
N ASP A 129 -2.45 -22.63 -12.31
CA ASP A 129 -1.82 -23.95 -12.17
C ASP A 129 -1.16 -24.17 -10.80
N GLY A 130 -1.15 -23.15 -9.93
CA GLY A 130 -0.55 -23.20 -8.60
C GLY A 130 0.98 -23.29 -8.57
N GLN A 131 1.67 -23.18 -9.72
CA GLN A 131 3.12 -23.36 -9.80
C GLN A 131 3.91 -22.05 -9.73
N THR A 132 3.26 -20.94 -10.05
CA THR A 132 3.88 -19.62 -10.12
C THR A 132 3.15 -18.64 -9.22
N ALA A 133 3.89 -17.74 -8.57
CA ALA A 133 3.31 -16.57 -7.92
C ALA A 133 3.95 -15.29 -8.44
N TYR A 134 3.23 -14.19 -8.29
CA TYR A 134 3.66 -12.86 -8.66
C TYR A 134 3.55 -11.95 -7.43
N VAL A 135 4.59 -11.18 -7.17
CA VAL A 135 4.64 -10.24 -6.04
C VAL A 135 5.08 -8.86 -6.50
N GLY A 136 4.35 -7.83 -6.09
CA GLY A 136 4.68 -6.44 -6.40
C GLY A 136 5.76 -5.90 -5.47
N LEU A 137 6.86 -5.40 -6.02
CA LEU A 137 7.98 -4.80 -5.30
C LEU A 137 7.88 -3.27 -5.39
N VAL A 138 7.32 -2.66 -4.35
CA VAL A 138 6.94 -1.23 -4.37
C VAL A 138 8.15 -0.33 -4.55
N ALA A 139 9.24 -0.65 -3.85
CA ALA A 139 10.43 0.16 -3.77
C ALA A 139 11.24 0.21 -5.07
N THR A 140 11.16 -0.85 -5.90
CA THR A 140 11.93 -0.95 -7.16
C THR A 140 11.09 -0.83 -8.43
N GLY A 141 9.75 -0.80 -8.33
CA GLY A 141 8.88 -0.64 -9.49
C GLY A 141 8.77 -1.88 -10.38
N GLU A 142 8.90 -3.07 -9.76
CA GLU A 142 8.95 -4.35 -10.45
C GLU A 142 7.90 -5.34 -9.91
N VAL A 143 7.58 -6.35 -10.71
CA VAL A 143 6.92 -7.57 -10.24
C VAL A 143 7.94 -8.70 -10.25
N ALA A 144 8.11 -9.40 -9.13
CA ALA A 144 8.87 -10.65 -9.10
C ALA A 144 7.97 -11.84 -9.40
N GLN A 145 8.37 -12.67 -10.36
CA GLN A 145 7.78 -13.96 -10.65
C GLN A 145 8.51 -15.03 -9.84
N LEU A 146 7.77 -15.81 -9.05
CA LEU A 146 8.29 -16.84 -8.15
C LEU A 146 7.99 -18.22 -8.71
N ASP A 147 8.99 -19.09 -8.73
CA ASP A 147 8.84 -20.53 -8.97
C ASP A 147 8.59 -21.19 -7.60
N LEU A 148 7.35 -21.60 -7.35
CA LEU A 148 6.94 -22.11 -6.03
C LEU A 148 7.54 -23.49 -5.74
N LYS A 149 7.75 -24.30 -6.78
CA LYS A 149 8.39 -25.61 -6.63
C LYS A 149 9.85 -25.49 -6.25
N ARG A 150 10.55 -24.49 -6.78
CA ARG A 150 11.98 -24.24 -6.51
C ARG A 150 12.23 -23.24 -5.39
N ALA A 151 11.17 -22.65 -4.83
CA ALA A 151 11.25 -21.65 -3.77
C ALA A 151 12.18 -20.46 -4.10
N LYS A 152 12.10 -19.92 -5.32
CA LYS A 152 12.99 -18.84 -5.76
C LYS A 152 12.35 -17.84 -6.71
N VAL A 153 12.92 -16.64 -6.76
CA VAL A 153 12.63 -15.67 -7.82
C VAL A 153 13.14 -16.21 -9.16
N ALA A 154 12.22 -16.38 -10.12
CA ALA A 154 12.54 -16.80 -11.48
C ALA A 154 12.99 -15.63 -12.35
N ARG A 155 12.30 -14.49 -12.26
CA ARG A 155 12.64 -13.22 -12.91
C ARG A 155 11.94 -12.05 -12.25
N LYS A 156 12.36 -10.83 -12.59
CA LYS A 156 11.68 -9.57 -12.27
C LYS A 156 11.27 -8.86 -13.55
N ILE A 157 10.08 -8.26 -13.53
CA ILE A 157 9.46 -7.58 -14.67
C ILE A 157 9.23 -6.12 -14.27
N PRO A 158 9.90 -5.15 -14.92
CA PRO A 158 9.64 -3.73 -14.67
C PRO A 158 8.21 -3.36 -15.09
N VAL A 159 7.46 -2.72 -14.20
CA VAL A 159 6.05 -2.32 -14.45
C VAL A 159 5.78 -0.85 -14.14
N GLY A 160 6.71 -0.17 -13.48
CA GLY A 160 6.58 1.24 -13.08
C GLY A 160 6.34 1.40 -11.58
N ALA A 161 6.25 2.64 -11.13
CA ALA A 161 6.34 2.96 -9.70
C ALA A 161 5.14 2.47 -8.86
N TRP A 162 5.49 1.94 -7.68
CA TRP A 162 4.58 1.42 -6.64
C TRP A 162 3.54 0.39 -7.15
N PRO A 163 3.97 -0.79 -7.65
CA PRO A 163 3.08 -1.90 -7.98
C PRO A 163 2.54 -2.54 -6.69
N ARG A 164 1.36 -2.13 -6.24
CA ARG A 164 0.82 -2.51 -4.91
C ARG A 164 -0.08 -3.73 -4.91
N TYR A 165 -0.97 -3.85 -5.89
CA TYR A 165 -1.94 -4.95 -5.97
C TYR A 165 -1.91 -5.57 -7.35
N LEU A 166 -2.20 -6.87 -7.41
CA LEU A 166 -2.01 -7.72 -8.57
C LEU A 166 -3.21 -8.65 -8.74
N ALA A 167 -3.57 -8.98 -9.97
CA ALA A 167 -4.55 -10.02 -10.27
C ALA A 167 -4.15 -10.82 -11.53
N VAL A 168 -4.06 -12.14 -11.42
CA VAL A 168 -3.82 -13.03 -12.57
C VAL A 168 -5.15 -13.36 -13.24
N SER A 169 -5.18 -13.41 -14.57
CA SER A 169 -6.36 -13.81 -15.33
C SER A 169 -6.71 -15.29 -15.09
N PRO A 170 -7.99 -15.70 -15.18
CA PRO A 170 -8.38 -17.10 -14.95
C PRO A 170 -7.71 -18.14 -15.87
N ASN A 171 -7.32 -17.72 -17.09
CA ASN A 171 -6.57 -18.53 -18.05
C ASN A 171 -5.04 -18.49 -17.83
N GLY A 172 -4.53 -17.63 -16.95
CA GLY A 172 -3.13 -17.59 -16.53
C GLY A 172 -2.18 -16.92 -17.52
N ASP A 173 -2.67 -16.21 -18.53
CA ASP A 173 -1.86 -15.60 -19.58
C ASP A 173 -1.67 -14.08 -19.42
N ARG A 174 -2.41 -13.44 -18.49
CA ARG A 174 -2.31 -12.01 -18.19
C ARG A 174 -2.19 -11.77 -16.69
N LEU A 175 -1.46 -10.72 -16.35
CA LEU A 175 -1.38 -10.17 -15.00
C LEU A 175 -1.71 -8.68 -15.05
N ALA A 176 -2.73 -8.28 -14.31
CA ALA A 176 -3.01 -6.87 -14.05
C ALA A 176 -2.23 -6.39 -12.82
N VAL A 177 -1.68 -5.18 -12.90
CA VAL A 177 -0.85 -4.57 -11.86
C VAL A 177 -1.28 -3.13 -11.61
N GLY A 178 -1.60 -2.81 -10.36
CA GLY A 178 -1.94 -1.45 -9.93
C GLY A 178 -0.68 -0.65 -9.56
N CYS A 179 -0.19 0.18 -10.49
CA CYS A 179 0.97 1.04 -10.28
C CYS A 179 0.52 2.41 -9.75
N SER A 180 0.43 2.54 -8.42
CA SER A 180 -0.11 3.73 -7.76
C SER A 180 0.76 4.98 -7.92
N GLY A 181 2.08 4.80 -8.11
CA GLY A 181 3.05 5.89 -8.27
C GLY A 181 2.90 6.62 -9.61
N GLU A 182 2.39 5.91 -10.62
CA GLU A 182 2.18 6.46 -11.96
C GLU A 182 0.69 6.62 -12.32
N SER A 183 -0.21 6.35 -11.37
CA SER A 183 -1.66 6.41 -11.57
C SER A 183 -2.09 5.58 -12.79
N LYS A 184 -1.70 4.30 -12.86
CA LYS A 184 -2.04 3.42 -14.02
C LYS A 184 -2.26 1.97 -13.62
N ILE A 185 -3.03 1.27 -14.44
CA ILE A 185 -3.09 -0.21 -14.45
C ILE A 185 -2.20 -0.70 -15.58
N VAL A 186 -1.30 -1.63 -15.29
CA VAL A 186 -0.43 -2.28 -16.27
C VAL A 186 -0.93 -3.70 -16.50
N VAL A 187 -0.98 -4.11 -17.76
CA VAL A 187 -1.27 -5.49 -18.14
C VAL A 187 0.01 -6.11 -18.68
N VAL A 188 0.43 -7.22 -18.07
CA VAL A 188 1.62 -7.98 -18.42
C VAL A 188 1.18 -9.25 -19.16
N ASP A 189 1.82 -9.55 -20.29
CA ASP A 189 1.71 -10.84 -20.97
C ASP A 189 2.58 -11.84 -20.20
N LEU A 190 1.98 -12.84 -19.56
CA LEU A 190 2.71 -13.79 -18.72
C LEU A 190 3.49 -14.84 -19.53
N ILE A 191 3.09 -15.08 -20.77
CA ILE A 191 3.77 -16.00 -21.68
C ILE A 191 5.10 -15.39 -22.13
N LYS A 192 5.09 -14.12 -22.52
CA LYS A 192 6.31 -13.37 -22.88
C LYS A 192 7.09 -12.95 -21.65
N GLY A 193 6.38 -12.52 -20.60
CA GLY A 193 6.96 -11.96 -19.38
C GLY A 193 7.34 -10.50 -19.49
N GLU A 194 6.57 -9.74 -20.23
CA GLU A 194 6.80 -8.32 -20.45
C GLU A 194 5.48 -7.56 -20.41
N VAL A 195 5.56 -6.25 -20.19
CA VAL A 195 4.40 -5.37 -20.26
C VAL A 195 3.82 -5.40 -21.67
N ASP A 196 2.52 -5.68 -21.77
CA ASP A 196 1.78 -5.63 -23.03
C ASP A 196 1.26 -4.20 -23.28
N PHE A 197 0.54 -3.65 -22.30
CA PHE A 197 0.04 -2.27 -22.34
C PHE A 197 -0.26 -1.70 -20.95
N SER A 198 -0.65 -0.43 -20.90
CA SER A 198 -1.15 0.20 -19.68
C SER A 198 -2.35 1.11 -19.94
N SER A 199 -3.19 1.27 -18.91
CA SER A 199 -4.35 2.17 -18.90
C SER A 199 -4.18 3.22 -17.81
N LYS A 200 -4.14 4.50 -18.21
CA LYS A 200 -3.91 5.63 -17.30
C LYS A 200 -5.19 5.97 -16.53
N LEU A 201 -5.03 6.23 -15.23
CA LEU A 201 -6.05 6.73 -14.32
C LEU A 201 -5.76 8.22 -14.06
N SER A 202 -6.32 9.11 -14.89
CA SER A 202 -6.16 10.55 -14.72
C SER A 202 -6.57 11.00 -13.31
N GLY A 203 -5.66 11.67 -12.60
CA GLY A 203 -5.85 12.08 -11.21
C GLY A 203 -5.85 10.93 -10.19
N GLY A 204 -5.59 9.69 -10.60
CA GLY A 204 -5.71 8.51 -9.73
C GLY A 204 -4.66 8.44 -8.63
N ILE A 205 -5.11 8.11 -7.43
CA ILE A 205 -4.33 7.79 -6.23
C ILE A 205 -4.97 6.57 -5.54
N ASN A 206 -4.25 5.95 -4.61
CA ASN A 206 -4.76 4.89 -3.71
C ASN A 206 -5.56 3.80 -4.45
N ILE A 207 -4.93 3.12 -5.41
CA ILE A 207 -5.52 1.96 -6.09
C ILE A 207 -5.62 0.82 -5.08
N GLY A 208 -6.80 0.24 -4.90
CA GLY A 208 -7.04 -0.88 -3.98
C GLY A 208 -6.77 -2.26 -4.58
N HIS A 209 -7.25 -3.30 -3.90
CA HIS A 209 -7.23 -4.69 -4.37
C HIS A 209 -7.86 -4.80 -5.76
N MET A 210 -7.51 -5.87 -6.47
CA MET A 210 -8.01 -6.11 -7.80
C MET A 210 -8.40 -7.57 -7.98
N GLN A 211 -9.42 -7.79 -8.81
CA GLN A 211 -9.92 -9.11 -9.13
C GLN A 211 -10.31 -9.18 -10.61
N CYS A 212 -9.84 -10.21 -11.31
CA CYS A 212 -10.28 -10.51 -12.66
C CYS A 212 -11.71 -11.08 -12.64
N SER A 213 -12.54 -10.71 -13.62
CA SER A 213 -13.82 -11.39 -13.81
C SER A 213 -13.63 -12.85 -14.16
N ALA A 214 -14.59 -13.70 -13.78
CA ALA A 214 -14.53 -15.13 -14.07
C ALA A 214 -14.41 -15.46 -15.57
N ASP A 215 -14.91 -14.58 -16.45
CA ASP A 215 -14.78 -14.73 -17.91
C ASP A 215 -13.44 -14.24 -18.48
N GLY A 216 -12.54 -13.71 -17.63
CA GLY A 216 -11.21 -13.24 -17.98
C GLY A 216 -11.17 -11.98 -18.85
N LYS A 217 -12.29 -11.27 -19.02
CA LYS A 217 -12.33 -10.08 -19.89
C LYS A 217 -11.78 -8.83 -19.21
N TYR A 218 -12.06 -8.65 -17.93
CA TYR A 218 -11.74 -7.42 -17.22
C TYR A 218 -11.05 -7.70 -15.89
N VAL A 219 -10.18 -6.78 -15.48
CA VAL A 219 -9.79 -6.63 -14.07
C VAL A 219 -10.62 -5.50 -13.45
N TYR A 220 -11.18 -5.73 -12.26
CA TYR A 220 -11.92 -4.75 -11.46
C TYR A 220 -11.08 -4.27 -10.28
N PHE A 221 -11.20 -3.00 -9.93
CA PHE A 221 -10.46 -2.39 -8.82
C PHE A 221 -11.15 -1.12 -8.33
N PRO A 222 -11.09 -0.81 -7.02
CA PRO A 222 -11.41 0.51 -6.51
C PRO A 222 -10.19 1.45 -6.60
N TRP A 223 -10.43 2.74 -6.72
CA TRP A 223 -9.40 3.77 -6.54
C TRP A 223 -10.01 5.12 -6.16
N MET A 224 -9.15 6.07 -5.78
CA MET A 224 -9.55 7.46 -5.54
C MET A 224 -8.95 8.40 -6.57
N ILE A 225 -9.65 9.49 -6.88
CA ILE A 225 -9.21 10.51 -7.82
C ILE A 225 -9.05 11.82 -7.05
N TYR A 226 -7.89 12.45 -7.19
CA TYR A 226 -7.71 13.86 -6.84
C TYR A 226 -7.92 14.74 -8.07
N ARG A 227 -8.76 15.76 -7.91
CA ARG A 227 -9.14 16.75 -8.92
C ARG A 227 -8.71 18.10 -8.34
N SER A 228 -7.76 18.77 -8.99
CA SER A 228 -7.06 19.97 -8.49
C SER A 228 -7.93 21.23 -8.37
N ASN A 229 -9.17 21.11 -7.90
CA ASN A 229 -10.01 22.23 -7.53
C ASN A 229 -9.69 22.67 -6.10
N PRO A 230 -9.87 23.97 -5.78
CA PRO A 230 -9.65 24.49 -4.44
C PRO A 230 -10.46 23.75 -3.37
N ILE A 231 -9.85 23.55 -2.20
CA ILE A 231 -10.54 22.96 -1.05
C ILE A 231 -11.51 23.98 -0.46
N ASN A 232 -12.80 23.76 -0.72
CA ASN A 232 -13.89 24.41 -0.02
C ASN A 232 -15.07 23.44 0.08
N ARG A 233 -16.03 23.77 0.94
CA ARG A 233 -17.16 22.89 1.26
C ARG A 233 -17.98 22.51 0.03
N ASP A 234 -18.16 23.43 -0.93
CA ASP A 234 -18.96 23.20 -2.13
C ASP A 234 -18.25 22.26 -3.10
N ASN A 235 -16.96 22.48 -3.35
CA ASN A 235 -16.14 21.61 -4.18
C ASN A 235 -16.01 20.21 -3.57
N ILE A 236 -15.81 20.11 -2.26
CA ILE A 236 -15.79 18.81 -1.56
C ILE A 236 -17.10 18.07 -1.78
N ARG A 237 -18.25 18.71 -1.50
CA ARG A 237 -19.58 18.08 -1.63
C ARG A 237 -19.95 17.66 -3.05
N ARG A 238 -19.35 18.29 -4.05
CA ARG A 238 -19.49 17.93 -5.46
C ARG A 238 -18.54 16.82 -5.90
N GLY A 239 -17.65 16.33 -5.03
CA GLY A 239 -16.58 15.40 -5.42
C GLY A 239 -15.53 16.04 -6.34
N TRP A 240 -15.40 17.37 -6.32
CA TRP A 240 -14.47 18.11 -7.17
C TRP A 240 -13.07 18.23 -6.58
N VAL A 241 -12.86 17.82 -5.31
CA VAL A 241 -11.54 17.74 -4.69
C VAL A 241 -11.02 16.30 -4.75
N LEU A 242 -11.75 15.38 -4.11
CA LEU A 242 -11.48 13.95 -4.11
C LEU A 242 -12.75 13.20 -4.49
N GLY A 243 -12.61 11.98 -5.02
CA GLY A 243 -13.74 11.11 -5.27
C GLY A 243 -13.34 9.66 -5.46
N SER A 244 -14.23 8.74 -5.11
CA SER A 244 -13.99 7.30 -5.10
C SER A 244 -14.71 6.62 -6.26
N ARG A 245 -14.03 5.65 -6.88
CA ARG A 245 -14.51 4.92 -8.05
C ARG A 245 -14.31 3.42 -7.89
N ILE A 246 -15.18 2.63 -8.53
CA ILE A 246 -14.82 1.29 -9.01
C ILE A 246 -14.64 1.42 -10.50
N GLY A 247 -13.63 0.77 -11.04
CA GLY A 247 -13.50 0.65 -12.49
C GLY A 247 -12.91 -0.66 -12.92
N ARG A 248 -12.88 -0.80 -14.23
CA ARG A 248 -12.45 -2.01 -14.90
C ARG A 248 -11.67 -1.70 -16.16
N VAL A 249 -10.68 -2.53 -16.43
CA VAL A 249 -9.80 -2.43 -17.60
C VAL A 249 -9.85 -3.76 -18.35
N PRO A 250 -10.03 -3.76 -19.69
CA PRO A 250 -9.90 -4.98 -20.49
C PRO A 250 -8.51 -5.60 -20.34
N LEU A 251 -8.45 -6.93 -20.27
CA LEU A 251 -7.18 -7.65 -20.13
C LEU A 251 -6.52 -8.02 -21.47
N ASP A 252 -7.27 -7.98 -22.56
CA ASP A 252 -6.87 -8.48 -23.88
C ASP A 252 -6.49 -7.37 -24.88
N LYS A 253 -6.79 -6.10 -24.55
CA LYS A 253 -6.54 -4.96 -25.44
C LYS A 253 -6.38 -3.65 -24.69
N GLN A 254 -5.60 -2.75 -25.29
CA GLN A 254 -5.45 -1.41 -24.77
C GLN A 254 -6.69 -0.56 -25.07
N GLU A 255 -7.48 -0.31 -24.02
CA GLU A 255 -8.62 0.61 -24.05
C GLU A 255 -8.64 1.50 -22.79
N TYR A 256 -9.46 2.55 -22.85
CA TYR A 256 -9.76 3.34 -21.67
C TYR A 256 -10.44 2.46 -20.63
N ARG A 257 -10.03 2.62 -19.37
CA ARG A 257 -10.81 2.16 -18.22
C ARG A 257 -12.28 2.59 -18.32
N GLU A 258 -13.18 1.73 -17.89
CA GLU A 258 -14.56 2.07 -17.57
C GLU A 258 -14.69 2.22 -16.05
N ALA A 259 -15.59 3.09 -15.59
CA ALA A 259 -15.75 3.34 -14.16
C ALA A 259 -17.18 3.72 -13.77
N ILE A 260 -17.46 3.57 -12.47
CA ILE A 260 -18.64 4.12 -11.78
C ILE A 260 -18.21 4.93 -10.56
N THR A 261 -19.08 5.82 -10.10
CA THR A 261 -18.85 6.65 -8.90
C THR A 261 -19.49 6.05 -7.66
N LEU A 262 -18.78 6.13 -6.52
CA LEU A 262 -19.22 5.56 -5.25
C LEU A 262 -19.81 6.60 -4.28
N ASP A 263 -19.52 7.87 -4.49
CA ASP A 263 -19.73 8.92 -3.49
C ASP A 263 -21.21 9.30 -3.36
N VAL A 264 -21.79 9.00 -2.19
CA VAL A 264 -23.18 9.36 -1.85
C VAL A 264 -23.21 10.79 -1.31
N PRO A 265 -24.12 11.68 -1.78
CA PRO A 265 -24.26 13.03 -1.24
C PRO A 265 -24.42 13.03 0.30
N GLY A 266 -23.55 13.78 0.99
CA GLY A 266 -23.53 13.89 2.46
C GLY A 266 -22.92 12.67 3.20
N MET A 267 -22.60 11.60 2.48
CA MET A 267 -21.96 10.39 3.02
C MET A 267 -21.00 9.83 1.96
N ALA A 268 -19.90 10.52 1.66
CA ALA A 268 -18.96 10.05 0.66
C ALA A 268 -18.31 8.70 1.02
N VAL A 269 -17.66 8.07 0.05
CA VAL A 269 -16.92 6.83 0.25
C VAL A 269 -15.44 7.17 0.29
N ALA A 270 -14.77 6.91 1.41
CA ALA A 270 -13.36 7.21 1.58
C ALA A 270 -12.52 5.95 1.64
N ASP A 271 -11.37 6.00 0.97
CA ASP A 271 -10.34 4.96 0.95
C ASP A 271 -10.89 3.55 0.63
N PRO A 272 -11.60 3.36 -0.52
CA PRO A 272 -12.02 2.04 -0.96
C PRO A 272 -10.81 1.15 -1.22
N HIS A 273 -10.84 -0.07 -0.70
CA HIS A 273 -9.66 -0.92 -0.56
C HIS A 273 -9.87 -2.32 -1.16
N GLY A 274 -10.62 -3.19 -0.49
CA GLY A 274 -10.86 -4.56 -0.93
C GLY A 274 -11.96 -4.63 -1.99
N ILE A 275 -11.87 -5.60 -2.90
CA ILE A 275 -12.95 -5.92 -3.86
C ILE A 275 -13.06 -7.44 -4.02
N VAL A 276 -14.29 -7.95 -3.96
CA VAL A 276 -14.62 -9.33 -4.34
C VAL A 276 -15.90 -9.39 -5.19
N MET A 277 -15.95 -10.38 -6.06
CA MET A 277 -17.07 -10.72 -6.92
C MET A 277 -17.48 -12.16 -6.65
N ASN A 278 -18.78 -12.43 -6.77
CA ASN A 278 -19.28 -13.80 -6.73
C ASN A 278 -18.97 -14.56 -8.04
N SER A 279 -19.11 -15.89 -8.04
CA SER A 279 -18.68 -16.75 -9.15
C SER A 279 -19.32 -16.39 -10.49
N SER A 280 -20.55 -15.86 -10.46
CA SER A 280 -21.30 -15.40 -11.64
C SER A 280 -20.97 -13.97 -12.10
N ASN A 281 -20.12 -13.24 -11.37
CA ASN A 281 -19.91 -11.79 -11.52
C ASN A 281 -21.23 -11.00 -11.50
N SER A 282 -22.23 -11.44 -10.73
CA SER A 282 -23.52 -10.73 -10.60
C SER A 282 -23.54 -9.78 -9.40
N ARG A 283 -22.63 -9.98 -8.44
CA ARG A 283 -22.42 -9.12 -7.28
C ARG A 283 -20.97 -8.63 -7.24
N ILE A 284 -20.79 -7.36 -6.89
CA ILE A 284 -19.49 -6.75 -6.58
C ILE A 284 -19.57 -6.20 -5.16
N VAL A 285 -18.62 -6.57 -4.31
CA VAL A 285 -18.53 -6.12 -2.93
C VAL A 285 -17.21 -5.40 -2.72
N VAL A 286 -17.25 -4.22 -2.10
CA VAL A 286 -16.08 -3.36 -1.89
C VAL A 286 -16.02 -2.91 -0.44
N SER A 287 -14.86 -3.00 0.20
CA SER A 287 -14.63 -2.39 1.51
C SER A 287 -14.15 -0.95 1.35
N ALA A 288 -14.66 -0.06 2.19
CA ALA A 288 -14.25 1.33 2.28
C ALA A 288 -13.59 1.56 3.63
N SER A 289 -12.26 1.52 3.63
CA SER A 289 -11.43 1.45 4.83
C SER A 289 -11.43 2.77 5.63
N GLY A 290 -11.68 3.90 4.95
CA GLY A 290 -11.68 5.23 5.55
C GLY A 290 -13.05 5.66 6.06
N SER A 291 -14.12 5.33 5.32
CA SER A 291 -15.50 5.63 5.73
C SER A 291 -16.15 4.53 6.59
N HIS A 292 -15.44 3.41 6.74
CA HIS A 292 -15.77 2.26 7.58
C HIS A 292 -16.96 1.42 7.06
N ASP A 293 -17.07 1.27 5.74
CA ASP A 293 -18.24 0.65 5.11
C ASP A 293 -17.92 -0.61 4.32
N LEU A 294 -18.95 -1.43 4.13
CA LEU A 294 -19.02 -2.41 3.06
C LEU A 294 -20.06 -1.97 2.03
N LEU A 295 -19.67 -1.93 0.76
CA LEU A 295 -20.50 -1.56 -0.37
C LEU A 295 -20.85 -2.81 -1.17
N ILE A 296 -22.12 -3.02 -1.49
CA ILE A 296 -22.62 -4.19 -2.19
C ILE A 296 -23.39 -3.70 -3.42
N TYR A 297 -22.97 -4.17 -4.60
CA TYR A 297 -23.54 -3.78 -5.88
C TYR A 297 -24.05 -5.00 -6.65
N ARG A 298 -25.17 -4.86 -7.35
CA ARG A 298 -25.53 -5.76 -8.44
C ARG A 298 -24.88 -5.28 -9.73
N GLN A 299 -24.09 -6.14 -10.38
CA GLN A 299 -23.35 -5.76 -11.58
C GLN A 299 -24.28 -5.39 -12.76
N ALA A 300 -25.39 -6.11 -12.91
CA ALA A 300 -26.41 -5.78 -13.89
C ALA A 300 -27.10 -4.46 -13.53
N GLY A 301 -26.96 -3.46 -14.40
CA GLY A 301 -27.50 -2.12 -14.21
C GLY A 301 -26.47 -1.07 -13.77
N LEU A 302 -25.21 -1.44 -13.58
CA LEU A 302 -24.15 -0.46 -13.27
C LEU A 302 -23.86 0.44 -14.48
N PRO A 303 -23.78 1.76 -14.29
CA PRO A 303 -23.58 2.74 -15.36
C PRO A 303 -22.09 2.86 -15.71
N TRP A 304 -21.51 1.82 -16.28
CA TRP A 304 -20.10 1.83 -16.70
C TRP A 304 -19.85 2.91 -17.76
N GLU A 305 -19.02 3.90 -17.42
CA GLU A 305 -18.69 5.02 -18.29
C GLU A 305 -17.20 5.04 -18.62
N SER A 306 -16.88 5.28 -19.90
CA SER A 306 -15.50 5.33 -20.40
C SER A 306 -14.98 6.77 -20.52
N VAL A 307 -14.94 7.33 -21.73
CA VAL A 307 -14.41 8.68 -22.03
C VAL A 307 -15.31 9.75 -21.39
N GLY A 308 -14.71 10.73 -20.72
CA GLY A 308 -15.41 11.70 -19.86
C GLY A 308 -15.46 11.27 -18.39
N GLY A 309 -15.44 9.96 -18.13
CA GLY A 309 -15.54 9.37 -16.80
C GLY A 309 -16.96 9.45 -16.23
N PRO A 310 -17.25 8.66 -15.18
CA PRO A 310 -18.55 8.71 -14.52
C PRO A 310 -18.75 10.09 -13.90
N GLY A 311 -20.01 10.53 -13.81
CA GLY A 311 -20.41 11.75 -13.11
C GLY A 311 -19.81 11.86 -11.69
N ASP A 312 -19.90 13.04 -11.09
CA ASP A 312 -19.08 13.31 -9.89
C ASP A 312 -19.55 12.62 -8.61
N LEU A 313 -20.83 12.26 -8.55
CA LEU A 313 -21.50 11.56 -7.46
C LEU A 313 -22.11 10.26 -7.99
N ILE A 314 -22.46 9.35 -7.09
CA ILE A 314 -23.09 8.08 -7.44
C ILE A 314 -24.38 8.30 -8.26
N ASP A 315 -24.68 7.39 -9.18
CA ASP A 315 -25.92 7.44 -9.97
C ASP A 315 -27.14 7.41 -9.03
N PRO A 316 -28.08 8.38 -9.12
CA PRO A 316 -29.28 8.43 -8.29
C PRO A 316 -30.12 7.14 -8.32
N LYS A 317 -30.13 6.38 -9.42
CA LYS A 317 -30.83 5.09 -9.51
C LYS A 317 -30.25 4.07 -8.56
N LEU A 318 -28.92 4.03 -8.42
CA LEU A 318 -28.26 3.12 -7.47
C LEU A 318 -28.66 3.49 -6.04
N MET A 319 -28.71 4.78 -5.70
CA MET A 319 -29.12 5.23 -4.36
C MET A 319 -30.58 4.89 -4.02
N GLN A 320 -31.47 4.95 -5.02
CA GLN A 320 -32.90 4.75 -4.83
C GLN A 320 -33.31 3.27 -4.82
N ASP A 321 -32.50 2.40 -5.43
CA ASP A 321 -32.79 0.98 -5.57
C ASP A 321 -31.83 0.14 -4.70
N ARG A 322 -32.35 -0.36 -3.58
CA ARG A 322 -31.60 -1.20 -2.65
C ARG A 322 -31.19 -2.55 -3.25
N ASP A 323 -31.77 -2.99 -4.36
CA ASP A 323 -31.34 -4.21 -5.06
C ASP A 323 -30.14 -3.94 -5.98
N LEU A 324 -29.94 -2.69 -6.40
CA LEU A 324 -28.77 -2.28 -7.18
C LEU A 324 -27.57 -1.94 -6.31
N PHE A 325 -27.80 -1.25 -5.19
CA PHE A 325 -26.73 -0.82 -4.30
C PHE A 325 -27.16 -0.81 -2.84
N GLN A 326 -26.26 -1.29 -1.98
CA GLN A 326 -26.38 -1.16 -0.54
C GLN A 326 -25.05 -0.85 0.11
N ARG A 327 -25.13 -0.14 1.23
CA ARG A 327 -24.03 0.20 2.12
C ARG A 327 -24.30 -0.34 3.52
N LEU A 328 -23.29 -0.90 4.16
CA LEU A 328 -23.31 -1.35 5.55
C LEU A 328 -22.20 -0.65 6.33
N ASP A 329 -22.56 0.00 7.44
CA ASP A 329 -21.57 0.55 8.37
C ASP A 329 -20.97 -0.60 9.20
N LEU A 330 -19.67 -0.81 9.07
CA LEU A 330 -18.92 -1.77 9.88
C LEU A 330 -18.24 -1.08 11.06
N GLY A 331 -17.96 0.22 10.98
CA GLY A 331 -17.51 1.10 12.06
C GLY A 331 -16.10 0.84 12.61
N GLY A 332 -15.32 -0.02 11.97
CA GLY A 332 -13.87 -0.12 12.13
C GLY A 332 -13.21 0.03 10.76
N ARG A 333 -12.07 -0.57 10.48
CA ARG A 333 -11.36 -0.37 9.20
C ARG A 333 -11.47 -1.65 8.36
N PRO A 334 -12.52 -1.81 7.54
CA PRO A 334 -12.65 -2.99 6.68
C PRO A 334 -11.59 -2.95 5.57
N MET A 335 -10.83 -4.03 5.45
CA MET A 335 -9.69 -4.18 4.54
C MET A 335 -9.97 -5.33 3.55
N GLY A 336 -9.15 -6.38 3.52
CA GLY A 336 -9.32 -7.54 2.65
C GLY A 336 -10.66 -8.25 2.83
N LEU A 337 -11.10 -8.90 1.75
CA LEU A 337 -12.40 -9.55 1.59
C LEU A 337 -12.21 -10.96 1.02
N ALA A 338 -13.02 -11.92 1.46
CA ALA A 338 -13.18 -13.20 0.79
C ALA A 338 -14.66 -13.57 0.61
N MET A 339 -15.03 -13.93 -0.61
CA MET A 339 -16.34 -14.47 -0.96
C MET A 339 -16.34 -15.98 -0.72
N ALA A 340 -17.32 -16.49 0.02
CA ALA A 340 -17.55 -17.91 0.17
C ALA A 340 -18.16 -18.53 -1.11
N LYS A 341 -18.01 -19.84 -1.26
CA LYS A 341 -18.51 -20.60 -2.42
C LYS A 341 -20.03 -20.60 -2.58
N ASP A 342 -20.75 -20.20 -1.54
CA ASP A 342 -22.21 -20.05 -1.57
C ASP A 342 -22.66 -18.79 -2.33
N ASP A 343 -21.71 -17.96 -2.80
CA ASP A 343 -21.92 -16.70 -3.52
C ASP A 343 -22.74 -15.66 -2.74
N ARG A 344 -22.85 -15.83 -1.41
CA ARG A 344 -23.70 -15.05 -0.53
C ARG A 344 -22.98 -14.54 0.71
N THR A 345 -22.05 -15.32 1.24
CA THR A 345 -21.32 -14.98 2.47
C THR A 345 -19.99 -14.30 2.13
N VAL A 346 -19.72 -13.14 2.71
CA VAL A 346 -18.45 -12.43 2.61
C VAL A 346 -17.80 -12.29 3.98
N TYR A 347 -16.53 -12.67 4.07
CA TYR A 347 -15.67 -12.44 5.22
C TYR A 347 -14.88 -11.15 5.02
N VAL A 348 -14.87 -10.27 6.02
CA VAL A 348 -14.24 -8.95 5.97
C VAL A 348 -13.24 -8.80 7.11
N ALA A 349 -11.97 -8.57 6.81
CA ALA A 349 -10.97 -8.22 7.81
C ALA A 349 -11.22 -6.80 8.33
N ASP A 350 -11.46 -6.62 9.64
CA ASP A 350 -11.50 -5.29 10.26
C ASP A 350 -10.23 -5.04 11.07
N TYR A 351 -9.37 -4.21 10.48
CA TYR A 351 -8.05 -3.86 11.00
C TYR A 351 -8.13 -3.23 12.39
N LEU A 352 -9.02 -2.26 12.60
CA LEU A 352 -9.03 -1.49 13.84
C LEU A 352 -9.70 -2.26 15.00
N ARG A 353 -10.54 -3.25 14.68
CA ARG A 353 -11.32 -4.00 15.66
C ARG A 353 -10.78 -5.36 16.05
N ASP A 354 -9.77 -5.90 15.34
CA ASP A 354 -9.24 -7.26 15.52
C ASP A 354 -10.34 -8.34 15.36
N VAL A 355 -11.23 -8.15 14.39
CA VAL A 355 -12.32 -9.08 14.10
C VAL A 355 -12.43 -9.35 12.61
N ILE A 356 -13.01 -10.50 12.28
CA ILE A 356 -13.57 -10.76 10.95
C ILE A 356 -15.08 -10.59 11.01
N HIS A 357 -15.64 -9.75 10.15
CA HIS A 357 -17.09 -9.70 9.94
C HIS A 357 -17.49 -10.81 8.97
N VAL A 358 -18.53 -11.57 9.31
CA VAL A 358 -19.21 -12.46 8.39
C VAL A 358 -20.49 -11.75 7.97
N VAL A 359 -20.62 -11.51 6.67
CA VAL A 359 -21.69 -10.70 6.10
C VAL A 359 -22.48 -11.52 5.11
N ASP A 360 -23.80 -11.54 5.27
CA ASP A 360 -24.72 -12.04 4.26
C ASP A 360 -25.05 -10.90 3.30
N ILE A 361 -24.68 -11.01 2.03
CA ILE A 361 -24.82 -9.91 1.06
C ILE A 361 -26.22 -9.82 0.45
N GLU A 362 -27.04 -10.87 0.60
CA GLU A 362 -28.41 -10.89 0.06
C GLU A 362 -29.41 -10.39 1.11
N ASP A 363 -29.27 -10.81 2.38
CA ASP A 363 -30.00 -10.24 3.52
C ASP A 363 -29.42 -8.90 3.97
N ARG A 364 -28.18 -8.62 3.53
CA ARG A 364 -27.45 -7.37 3.71
C ARG A 364 -27.26 -7.02 5.18
N LEU A 365 -26.71 -7.96 5.93
CA LEU A 365 -26.46 -7.79 7.35
C LEU A 365 -25.21 -8.54 7.80
N VAL A 366 -24.57 -8.03 8.85
CA VAL A 366 -23.50 -8.74 9.55
C VAL A 366 -24.12 -9.86 10.38
N VAL A 367 -23.92 -11.11 9.98
CA VAL A 367 -24.49 -12.27 10.69
C VAL A 367 -23.65 -12.66 11.91
N ARG A 368 -22.34 -12.36 11.87
CA ARG A 368 -21.39 -12.79 12.92
C ARG A 368 -20.14 -11.92 12.94
N HIS A 369 -19.55 -11.79 14.13
CA HIS A 369 -18.18 -11.31 14.32
C HIS A 369 -17.31 -12.46 14.85
N ILE A 370 -16.14 -12.66 14.25
CA ILE A 370 -15.14 -13.63 14.69
C ILE A 370 -13.96 -12.85 15.29
N PRO A 371 -13.77 -12.84 16.61
CA PRO A 371 -12.61 -12.18 17.21
C PRO A 371 -11.32 -12.97 16.94
N LEU A 372 -10.23 -12.28 16.63
CA LEU A 372 -8.91 -12.89 16.37
C LEU A 372 -8.09 -13.17 17.63
N GLY A 373 -8.72 -13.02 18.80
CA GLY A 373 -8.07 -13.20 20.09
C GLY A 373 -8.67 -12.28 21.15
N LYS A 374 -7.98 -12.19 22.28
CA LYS A 374 -8.35 -11.22 23.32
C LYS A 374 -8.04 -9.82 22.81
N ARG A 375 -9.08 -9.00 22.60
CA ARG A 375 -8.90 -7.59 22.23
C ARG A 375 -8.08 -6.87 23.30
N PRO A 376 -6.99 -6.20 22.93
CA PRO A 376 -6.22 -5.40 23.88
C PRO A 376 -7.06 -4.24 24.43
N GLY A 377 -6.70 -3.75 25.61
CA GLY A 377 -7.31 -2.54 26.16
C GLY A 377 -7.08 -1.33 25.25
N PRO A 378 -7.84 -0.23 25.40
CA PRO A 378 -7.58 0.99 24.65
C PRO A 378 -6.18 1.53 24.95
N SER A 379 -5.46 1.96 23.92
CA SER A 379 -4.16 2.62 24.04
C SER A 379 -4.19 3.95 23.30
N GLN A 380 -3.36 4.90 23.73
CA GLN A 380 -3.24 6.20 23.09
C GLN A 380 -2.78 6.10 21.63
N VAL A 381 -1.80 5.21 21.36
CA VAL A 381 -1.30 4.95 20.01
C VAL A 381 -2.40 4.37 19.11
N ARG A 382 -3.17 3.39 19.60
CA ARG A 382 -4.28 2.83 18.82
C ARG A 382 -5.36 3.86 18.54
N HIS A 383 -5.66 4.74 19.49
CA HIS A 383 -6.61 5.82 19.26
C HIS A 383 -6.10 6.81 18.19
N GLY A 384 -4.79 7.12 18.19
CA GLY A 384 -4.17 7.92 17.14
C GLY A 384 -4.25 7.27 15.76
N GLU A 385 -4.02 5.95 15.70
CA GLU A 385 -4.17 5.16 14.49
C GLU A 385 -5.62 5.16 13.97
N GLU A 386 -6.60 5.01 14.86
CA GLU A 386 -8.03 5.14 14.51
C GLU A 386 -8.33 6.50 13.87
N LEU A 387 -7.83 7.59 14.47
CA LEU A 387 -8.01 8.95 13.94
C LEU A 387 -7.34 9.15 12.58
N PHE A 388 -6.17 8.55 12.35
CA PHE A 388 -5.42 8.68 11.10
C PHE A 388 -6.19 8.10 9.90
N TYR A 389 -6.95 7.03 10.14
CA TYR A 389 -7.71 6.31 9.11
C TYR A 389 -9.21 6.66 9.08
N ASP A 390 -9.72 7.49 9.99
CA ASP A 390 -11.15 7.82 10.09
C ASP A 390 -11.53 9.03 9.22
N ALA A 391 -12.19 8.77 8.10
CA ALA A 391 -12.68 9.82 7.21
C ALA A 391 -13.88 10.57 7.77
N ARG A 392 -14.62 10.03 8.76
CA ARG A 392 -15.75 10.73 9.43
C ARG A 392 -15.29 11.95 10.22
N ARG A 393 -13.97 12.12 10.39
CA ARG A 393 -13.35 13.35 10.89
C ARG A 393 -13.40 14.50 9.87
N SER A 394 -13.59 14.22 8.58
CA SER A 394 -13.73 15.20 7.51
C SER A 394 -15.19 15.58 7.22
N LEU A 395 -15.39 16.69 6.50
CA LEU A 395 -16.69 17.08 5.96
C LEU A 395 -17.28 15.94 5.15
N ASP A 396 -18.50 15.52 5.49
CA ASP A 396 -19.29 14.52 4.75
C ASP A 396 -18.48 13.26 4.39
N GLN A 397 -17.48 12.90 5.23
CA GLN A 397 -16.64 11.70 5.18
C GLN A 397 -15.88 11.44 3.86
N TRP A 398 -15.41 12.49 3.19
CA TRP A 398 -14.74 12.39 1.90
C TRP A 398 -13.33 11.81 1.94
N TYR A 399 -12.57 12.04 3.01
CA TYR A 399 -11.17 11.59 3.09
C TYR A 399 -10.63 11.60 4.54
N SER A 400 -9.58 10.80 4.76
CA SER A 400 -8.84 10.67 6.03
C SER A 400 -7.41 11.20 5.87
N CYS A 401 -6.59 11.19 6.93
CA CYS A 401 -5.17 11.49 6.80
C CYS A 401 -4.48 10.50 5.85
N HIS A 402 -4.88 9.23 5.89
CA HIS A 402 -4.39 8.18 4.99
C HIS A 402 -4.67 8.47 3.51
N THR A 403 -5.78 9.14 3.17
CA THR A 403 -6.10 9.45 1.77
C THR A 403 -4.98 10.26 1.10
N CYS A 404 -4.44 11.25 1.80
CA CYS A 404 -3.34 12.08 1.30
C CYS A 404 -1.97 11.48 1.65
N HIS A 405 -1.81 10.92 2.85
CA HIS A 405 -0.59 10.29 3.33
C HIS A 405 -0.73 8.76 3.35
N TYR A 406 -0.64 8.12 2.18
CA TYR A 406 -0.88 6.68 2.07
C TYR A 406 0.06 5.89 2.99
N ASN A 407 -0.52 5.30 4.04
CA ASN A 407 0.18 4.63 5.15
C ASN A 407 1.28 5.50 5.81
N GLY A 408 1.06 6.81 5.90
CA GLY A 408 2.01 7.78 6.45
C GLY A 408 3.08 8.27 5.46
N GLY A 409 3.16 7.67 4.28
CA GLY A 409 4.10 8.07 3.24
C GLY A 409 3.58 9.19 2.35
N VAL A 410 4.12 9.24 1.13
CA VAL A 410 3.77 10.20 0.09
C VAL A 410 2.71 9.65 -0.88
N ASN A 411 2.15 10.53 -1.71
CA ASN A 411 1.28 10.14 -2.83
C ASN A 411 1.86 10.62 -4.18
N SER A 412 1.22 10.25 -5.29
CA SER A 412 1.72 10.51 -6.65
C SER A 412 1.32 11.86 -7.24
N LYS A 413 0.79 12.78 -6.41
CA LYS A 413 0.26 14.09 -6.82
C LYS A 413 0.77 15.21 -5.91
N ALA A 414 0.96 16.38 -6.48
CA ALA A 414 0.86 17.60 -5.72
C ALA A 414 -0.63 17.88 -5.42
N MET A 415 -0.90 18.41 -4.25
CA MET A 415 -2.23 18.72 -3.74
C MET A 415 -2.25 20.13 -3.18
N ASP A 416 -3.27 20.91 -3.54
CA ASP A 416 -3.63 22.09 -2.78
C ASP A 416 -4.41 21.62 -1.54
N THR A 417 -3.82 21.84 -0.37
CA THR A 417 -4.42 21.46 0.92
C THR A 417 -5.04 22.64 1.66
N TRP A 418 -4.93 23.86 1.10
CA TRP A 418 -5.33 25.12 1.73
C TRP A 418 -4.75 25.35 3.15
N ASN A 419 -3.75 24.55 3.56
CA ASN A 419 -3.26 24.59 4.94
C ASN A 419 -2.53 25.91 5.25
N ASP A 420 -1.98 26.55 4.22
CA ASP A 420 -1.25 27.81 4.26
C ASP A 420 -2.13 29.04 3.96
N GLY A 421 -3.42 28.83 3.64
CA GLY A 421 -4.39 29.87 3.35
C GLY A 421 -4.46 30.32 1.89
N SER A 422 -3.64 29.77 1.01
CA SER A 422 -3.57 30.13 -0.40
C SER A 422 -4.30 29.13 -1.31
N ALA A 423 -4.87 29.64 -2.40
CA ALA A 423 -5.59 28.86 -3.39
C ALA A 423 -4.67 28.39 -4.51
N LEU A 424 -4.87 27.17 -4.99
CA LEU A 424 -4.22 26.65 -6.20
C LEU A 424 -2.69 26.59 -6.12
N THR A 425 -2.12 26.70 -4.92
CA THR A 425 -0.69 26.54 -4.66
C THR A 425 -0.39 25.06 -4.39
N MET A 426 -0.30 24.30 -5.48
CA MET A 426 -0.15 22.84 -5.45
C MET A 426 1.14 22.43 -4.74
N LYS A 427 1.04 21.57 -3.71
CA LYS A 427 2.22 21.08 -2.97
C LYS A 427 2.26 19.56 -2.86
N THR A 428 3.41 18.95 -3.07
CA THR A 428 3.64 17.54 -2.75
C THR A 428 3.48 17.36 -1.25
N VAL A 429 2.79 16.30 -0.86
CA VAL A 429 2.69 15.93 0.56
C VAL A 429 4.05 15.46 1.06
N LEU A 430 4.46 15.95 2.22
CA LEU A 430 5.69 15.48 2.86
C LEU A 430 5.44 14.13 3.55
N PRO A 431 6.44 13.23 3.57
CA PRO A 431 6.40 12.01 4.39
C PRO A 431 6.17 12.36 5.87
N LEU A 432 5.42 11.51 6.59
CA LEU A 432 5.17 11.68 8.02
C LEU A 432 6.13 10.87 8.90
N GLU A 433 7.05 10.12 8.29
CA GLU A 433 8.14 9.46 9.00
C GLU A 433 9.02 10.49 9.72
N ASN A 434 9.36 10.22 10.99
CA ASN A 434 10.15 11.13 11.84
C ASN A 434 9.56 12.55 11.94
N LEU A 435 8.23 12.70 11.84
CA LEU A 435 7.57 14.01 11.84
C LEU A 435 8.01 14.91 13.00
N ASP A 436 8.17 14.38 14.21
CA ASP A 436 8.56 15.17 15.38
C ASP A 436 10.05 15.59 15.40
N LYS A 437 10.82 15.23 14.37
CA LYS A 437 12.27 15.51 14.24
C LYS A 437 12.63 16.39 13.05
N THR A 438 11.68 16.70 12.17
CA THR A 438 11.91 17.38 10.89
C THR A 438 11.25 18.76 10.82
N GLY A 439 10.97 19.36 11.98
CA GLY A 439 10.43 20.71 12.08
C GLY A 439 11.41 21.78 11.56
N PRO A 440 10.90 22.98 11.18
CA PRO A 440 9.48 23.33 11.10
C PRO A 440 8.76 22.57 9.98
N TRP A 441 7.44 22.49 10.02
CA TRP A 441 6.66 21.67 9.07
C TRP A 441 6.11 22.47 7.91
N THR A 442 5.71 21.75 6.85
CA THR A 442 5.34 22.26 5.52
C THR A 442 6.54 22.72 4.68
N TRP A 443 6.33 22.89 3.38
CA TRP A 443 7.37 23.30 2.44
C TRP A 443 7.96 24.68 2.72
N HIS A 444 7.19 25.59 3.33
CA HIS A 444 7.67 26.93 3.69
C HIS A 444 7.97 27.07 5.19
N GLY A 445 7.82 26.00 5.98
CA GLY A 445 8.20 25.99 7.39
C GLY A 445 7.47 26.98 8.30
N TRP A 446 6.31 27.51 7.92
CA TRP A 446 5.52 28.41 8.76
C TRP A 446 4.82 27.70 9.93
N GLN A 447 4.73 26.37 9.90
CA GLN A 447 4.10 25.60 10.95
C GLN A 447 5.14 25.11 11.96
N GLU A 448 5.16 25.71 13.15
CA GLU A 448 6.16 25.45 14.20
C GLU A 448 5.63 24.60 15.36
N ASP A 449 4.32 24.30 15.38
CA ASP A 449 3.67 23.46 16.40
C ASP A 449 2.84 22.34 15.76
N LEU A 450 3.03 21.08 16.16
CA LEU A 450 2.28 19.97 15.56
C LEU A 450 0.81 19.89 15.97
N HIS A 451 0.43 20.38 17.16
CA HIS A 451 -0.97 20.47 17.56
C HIS A 451 -1.72 21.46 16.68
N ASP A 452 -1.11 22.60 16.39
CA ASP A 452 -1.67 23.60 15.48
C ASP A 452 -1.73 23.07 14.04
N ALA A 453 -0.71 22.30 13.61
CA ALA A 453 -0.72 21.62 12.32
C ALA A 453 -1.92 20.67 12.20
N MET A 454 -2.14 19.84 13.21
CA MET A 454 -3.26 18.91 13.27
C MET A 454 -4.60 19.63 13.31
N HIS A 455 -4.69 20.72 14.08
CA HIS A 455 -5.89 21.54 14.12
C HIS A 455 -6.24 22.04 12.72
N LYS A 456 -5.28 22.66 12.02
CA LYS A 456 -5.45 23.13 10.63
C LYS A 456 -5.81 21.99 9.67
N SER A 457 -5.17 20.82 9.76
CA SER A 457 -5.53 19.67 8.93
C SER A 457 -6.99 19.26 9.12
N PHE A 458 -7.46 19.12 10.37
CA PHE A 458 -8.85 18.71 10.63
C PHE A 458 -9.87 19.78 10.24
N THR A 459 -9.60 21.06 10.45
CA THR A 459 -10.59 22.14 10.25
C THR A 459 -10.53 22.78 8.88
N THR A 460 -9.33 22.97 8.33
CA THR A 460 -9.09 23.72 7.08
C THR A 460 -9.04 22.79 5.89
N THR A 461 -8.16 21.78 5.92
CA THR A 461 -8.00 20.83 4.81
C THR A 461 -9.15 19.82 4.75
N MET A 462 -9.50 19.25 5.90
CA MET A 462 -10.56 18.23 6.01
C MET A 462 -11.95 18.82 6.22
N GLN A 463 -12.06 20.13 6.52
CA GLN A 463 -13.35 20.83 6.72
C GLN A 463 -14.25 20.18 7.78
N GLY A 464 -13.63 19.46 8.71
CA GLY A 464 -14.26 18.72 9.80
C GLY A 464 -14.34 19.51 11.09
N ARG A 465 -14.56 18.80 12.21
CA ARG A 465 -14.52 19.43 13.54
C ARG A 465 -13.08 19.51 14.07
N PRO A 466 -12.75 20.52 14.89
CA PRO A 466 -11.47 20.56 15.59
C PRO A 466 -11.18 19.26 16.36
N ALA A 467 -9.92 18.85 16.37
CA ALA A 467 -9.43 17.83 17.29
C ALA A 467 -9.38 18.42 18.72
N SER A 468 -9.80 17.63 19.70
CA SER A 468 -9.52 17.92 21.10
C SER A 468 -8.03 17.71 21.41
N PRO A 469 -7.48 18.29 22.49
CA PRO A 469 -6.08 18.07 22.88
C PRO A 469 -5.72 16.58 23.00
N ARG A 470 -6.62 15.75 23.55
CA ARG A 470 -6.42 14.31 23.67
C ARG A 470 -6.36 13.59 22.32
N GLU A 471 -7.16 14.02 21.35
CA GLU A 471 -7.13 13.47 19.99
C GLU A 471 -5.83 13.85 19.28
N ALA A 472 -5.38 15.10 19.42
CA ALA A 472 -4.10 15.55 18.89
C ALA A 472 -2.92 14.79 19.53
N ASP A 473 -2.90 14.65 20.86
CA ASP A 473 -1.89 13.86 21.58
C ASP A 473 -1.87 12.40 21.11
N ALA A 474 -3.04 11.80 20.89
CA ALA A 474 -3.15 10.43 20.41
C ALA A 474 -2.60 10.27 19.00
N LEU A 475 -2.99 11.15 18.07
CA LEU A 475 -2.48 11.14 16.71
C LEU A 475 -0.95 11.35 16.70
N LEU A 476 -0.41 12.23 17.52
CA LEU A 476 1.04 12.41 17.66
C LEU A 476 1.74 11.17 18.21
N ALA A 477 1.14 10.52 19.20
CA ALA A 477 1.68 9.27 19.73
C ALA A 477 1.76 8.19 18.64
N TYR A 478 0.76 8.11 17.75
CA TYR A 478 0.79 7.21 16.60
C TYR A 478 1.89 7.59 15.60
N LEU A 479 1.95 8.85 15.18
CA LEU A 479 2.94 9.31 14.17
C LEU A 479 4.40 9.17 14.65
N ARG A 480 4.63 9.13 15.97
CA ARG A 480 5.95 8.88 16.58
C ARG A 480 6.39 7.42 16.58
N THR A 481 5.53 6.48 16.18
CA THR A 481 5.84 5.04 16.27
C THR A 481 6.87 4.52 15.25
N ASP A 482 7.45 5.41 14.43
CA ASP A 482 8.54 5.22 13.45
C ASP A 482 8.52 3.91 12.67
N ARG A 483 8.20 3.98 11.38
CA ARG A 483 8.17 2.82 10.47
C ARG A 483 8.86 3.15 9.15
N THR A 484 10.18 3.33 9.21
CA THR A 484 10.98 3.48 7.98
C THR A 484 11.28 2.09 7.41
N PRO A 485 10.82 1.75 6.19
CA PRO A 485 11.13 0.47 5.57
C PRO A 485 12.63 0.37 5.23
N PRO A 486 13.17 -0.86 5.06
CA PRO A 486 14.54 -1.01 4.56
C PRO A 486 14.73 -0.35 3.19
N ASN A 487 15.83 0.39 3.03
CA ASN A 487 16.13 1.11 1.80
C ASN A 487 16.80 0.17 0.76
N PRO A 488 16.24 0.03 -0.47
CA PRO A 488 16.77 -0.86 -1.50
C PRO A 488 18.10 -0.42 -2.12
N PHE A 489 18.54 0.81 -1.87
CA PHE A 489 19.78 1.40 -2.38
C PHE A 489 20.92 1.34 -1.36
N ARG A 490 20.74 0.59 -0.27
CA ARG A 490 21.79 0.22 0.68
C ARG A 490 22.17 -1.25 0.52
N GLU A 491 23.41 -1.57 0.86
CA GLU A 491 23.88 -2.95 0.93
C GLU A 491 23.16 -3.69 2.08
N LYS A 492 23.22 -5.03 2.08
CA LYS A 492 22.55 -5.87 3.10
C LYS A 492 22.97 -5.57 4.54
N ASP A 493 24.19 -5.07 4.74
CA ASP A 493 24.71 -4.66 6.05
C ASP A 493 24.36 -3.20 6.41
N GLY A 494 23.59 -2.50 5.56
CA GLY A 494 23.20 -1.10 5.71
C GLY A 494 24.23 -0.09 5.17
N SER A 495 25.38 -0.57 4.69
CA SER A 495 26.42 0.31 4.15
C SER A 495 26.04 0.91 2.79
N LEU A 496 26.75 1.98 2.41
CA LEU A 496 26.61 2.61 1.11
C LEU A 496 27.30 1.77 0.03
N SER A 497 26.71 1.70 -1.15
CA SER A 497 27.38 1.15 -2.34
C SER A 497 28.62 1.97 -2.71
N ALA A 498 29.50 1.43 -3.57
CA ALA A 498 30.69 2.17 -4.01
C ALA A 498 30.34 3.50 -4.73
N ALA A 499 29.25 3.53 -5.49
CA ALA A 499 28.74 4.75 -6.13
C ALA A 499 28.19 5.74 -5.10
N ALA A 500 27.36 5.26 -4.15
CA ALA A 500 26.83 6.11 -3.09
C ALA A 500 27.93 6.68 -2.18
N ASN A 501 29.01 5.94 -1.92
CA ASN A 501 30.18 6.47 -1.19
C ASN A 501 30.89 7.61 -1.96
N ARG A 502 30.98 7.53 -3.29
CA ARG A 502 31.49 8.65 -4.10
C ARG A 502 30.50 9.80 -4.12
N GLY A 503 29.21 9.49 -4.23
CA GLY A 503 28.12 10.46 -4.19
C GLY A 503 28.06 11.25 -2.88
N GLN A 504 28.33 10.60 -1.75
CA GLN A 504 28.44 11.27 -0.47
C GLN A 504 29.55 12.35 -0.49
N LYS A 505 30.70 12.04 -1.09
CA LYS A 505 31.78 13.03 -1.24
C LYS A 505 31.38 14.18 -2.15
N VAL A 506 30.60 13.91 -3.21
CA VAL A 506 30.03 14.97 -4.06
C VAL A 506 29.07 15.84 -3.23
N PHE A 507 28.15 15.22 -2.50
CA PHE A 507 27.16 15.88 -1.63
C PHE A 507 27.80 16.81 -0.59
N GLU A 508 28.92 16.38 0.00
CA GLU A 508 29.69 17.13 1.01
C GLU A 508 30.72 18.09 0.40
N SER A 509 30.93 18.07 -0.91
CA SER A 509 31.92 18.92 -1.58
C SER A 509 31.48 20.39 -1.62
N GLU A 510 32.45 21.31 -1.69
CA GLU A 510 32.20 22.73 -1.95
C GLU A 510 31.49 22.97 -3.30
N ASN A 511 31.63 22.04 -4.25
CA ASN A 511 31.02 22.19 -5.56
C ASN A 511 29.51 21.89 -5.55
N ALA A 512 29.09 20.78 -4.95
CA ALA A 512 27.65 20.49 -4.86
C ALA A 512 26.99 21.23 -3.70
N ASN A 513 27.74 21.43 -2.61
CA ASN A 513 27.38 22.16 -1.40
C ASN A 513 26.03 21.75 -0.78
N CYS A 514 25.54 20.54 -1.05
CA CYS A 514 24.22 20.06 -0.60
C CYS A 514 24.14 20.03 0.93
N ALA A 515 25.24 19.63 1.59
CA ALA A 515 25.35 19.51 3.03
C ALA A 515 25.22 20.86 3.78
N SER A 516 25.28 22.01 3.09
CA SER A 516 25.11 23.32 3.73
C SER A 516 23.69 23.54 4.28
N CYS A 517 22.68 22.99 3.59
CA CYS A 517 21.28 22.99 4.03
C CYS A 517 20.84 21.58 4.47
N HIS A 518 21.18 20.55 3.71
CA HIS A 518 20.78 19.16 3.99
C HIS A 518 21.76 18.45 4.93
N SER A 519 21.84 18.93 6.18
CA SER A 519 22.79 18.44 7.18
C SER A 519 22.15 17.58 8.27
N GLY A 520 23.00 16.98 9.12
CA GLY A 520 22.58 16.23 10.29
C GLY A 520 21.95 14.87 9.99
N ARG A 521 21.39 14.25 11.02
CA ARG A 521 20.85 12.87 10.95
C ARG A 521 19.66 12.73 9.99
N TYR A 522 18.84 13.78 9.86
CA TYR A 522 17.61 13.76 9.07
C TYR A 522 17.74 14.53 7.75
N TYR A 523 18.95 14.97 7.38
CA TYR A 523 19.24 15.70 6.14
C TYR A 523 18.39 16.97 5.96
N THR A 524 18.24 17.72 7.04
CA THR A 524 17.55 19.00 7.10
C THR A 524 18.18 19.83 8.23
N ASP A 525 18.41 21.11 7.97
CA ASP A 525 18.88 22.07 8.96
C ASP A 525 17.74 22.79 9.70
N GLY A 526 16.48 22.52 9.33
CA GLY A 526 15.29 23.14 9.89
C GLY A 526 15.21 24.66 9.66
N LYS A 527 15.84 25.18 8.59
CA LYS A 527 15.81 26.61 8.25
C LYS A 527 15.10 26.86 6.93
N ILE A 528 14.65 28.10 6.79
CA ILE A 528 14.08 28.63 5.55
C ILE A 528 15.21 29.20 4.69
N HIS A 529 15.26 28.79 3.43
CA HIS A 529 16.21 29.27 2.44
C HIS A 529 15.48 29.74 1.19
N ASP A 530 15.95 30.83 0.59
CA ASP A 530 15.59 31.17 -0.77
C ASP A 530 16.54 30.45 -1.73
N VAL A 531 15.96 29.56 -2.52
CA VAL A 531 16.66 28.73 -3.50
C VAL A 531 16.19 29.03 -4.93
N GLY A 532 15.53 30.17 -5.14
CA GLY A 532 15.08 30.62 -6.47
C GLY A 532 13.92 29.80 -7.05
N LEU A 533 13.25 29.00 -6.23
CA LEU A 533 12.14 28.13 -6.65
C LEU A 533 10.74 28.74 -6.46
N GLY A 534 10.66 29.90 -5.80
CA GLY A 534 9.41 30.55 -5.44
C GLY A 534 8.67 31.18 -6.62
N SER A 535 7.37 31.34 -6.46
CA SER A 535 6.47 32.08 -7.36
C SER A 535 6.06 33.41 -6.72
N GLU A 536 5.74 34.43 -7.54
CA GLU A 536 5.11 35.67 -7.03
C GLU A 536 3.72 35.41 -6.42
N GLU A 537 3.12 34.26 -6.71
CA GLU A 537 1.82 33.83 -6.16
C GLU A 537 1.96 33.08 -4.82
N ASP A 538 3.17 32.77 -4.37
CA ASP A 538 3.38 32.08 -3.10
C ASP A 538 3.09 33.02 -1.92
N GLU A 539 2.29 32.53 -0.96
CA GLU A 539 1.96 33.29 0.26
C GLU A 539 3.18 33.47 1.19
N TYR A 540 4.15 32.55 1.12
CA TYR A 540 5.35 32.54 1.97
C TYR A 540 6.62 32.52 1.12
N GLU A 541 7.58 33.35 1.49
CA GLU A 541 8.88 33.41 0.83
C GLU A 541 9.85 32.33 1.37
N GLY A 542 10.62 31.75 0.46
CA GLY A 542 11.61 30.73 0.77
C GLY A 542 11.01 29.37 1.13
N TYR A 543 11.88 28.38 1.28
CA TYR A 543 11.52 26.99 1.50
C TYR A 543 12.25 26.45 2.72
N ASN A 544 11.51 25.78 3.60
CA ASN A 544 12.10 24.93 4.62
C ASN A 544 12.85 23.79 3.95
N THR A 545 14.09 23.55 4.38
CA THR A 545 14.89 22.43 3.87
C THR A 545 14.18 21.11 4.17
N PRO A 546 13.63 20.39 3.18
CA PRO A 546 12.95 19.14 3.45
C PRO A 546 13.96 18.06 3.85
N SER A 547 13.54 17.12 4.71
CA SER A 547 14.32 15.89 4.93
C SER A 547 14.48 15.13 3.61
N LEU A 548 15.72 14.68 3.35
CA LEU A 548 16.03 13.81 2.21
C LEU A 548 15.89 12.31 2.52
N THR A 549 15.59 11.94 3.77
CA THR A 549 15.41 10.54 4.16
C THR A 549 14.26 9.91 3.38
N GLY A 550 14.53 8.74 2.78
CA GLY A 550 13.54 8.02 1.98
C GLY A 550 13.19 8.67 0.65
N SER A 551 14.05 9.54 0.11
CA SER A 551 13.81 10.24 -1.17
C SER A 551 13.54 9.27 -2.33
N TYR A 552 14.10 8.06 -2.29
CA TYR A 552 13.86 7.03 -3.29
C TYR A 552 12.38 6.62 -3.43
N ARG A 553 11.57 6.85 -2.40
CA ARG A 553 10.15 6.48 -2.38
C ARG A 553 9.31 7.48 -3.15
N LYS A 554 9.82 8.68 -3.43
CA LYS A 554 9.07 9.75 -4.12
C LYS A 554 9.05 9.52 -5.63
N VAL A 555 7.94 9.89 -6.25
CA VAL A 555 7.73 9.91 -7.72
C VAL A 555 7.48 11.31 -8.26
N ARG A 556 7.40 12.29 -7.35
CA ARG A 556 7.28 13.72 -7.60
C ARG A 556 8.19 14.42 -6.60
N PHE A 557 9.03 15.29 -7.11
CA PHE A 557 10.06 15.98 -6.35
C PHE A 557 9.83 17.50 -6.41
N LEU A 558 10.46 18.20 -5.47
CA LEU A 558 10.23 19.61 -5.17
C LEU A 558 8.82 19.91 -4.62
N HIS A 559 8.64 21.15 -4.19
CA HIS A 559 7.43 21.56 -3.49
C HIS A 559 6.18 21.36 -4.34
N ASP A 560 6.20 21.68 -5.63
CA ASP A 560 5.03 21.59 -6.53
C ASP A 560 4.97 20.29 -7.34
N GLY A 561 5.97 19.42 -7.21
CA GLY A 561 6.03 18.16 -7.96
C GLY A 561 6.41 18.31 -9.43
N ARG A 562 6.99 19.47 -9.83
CA ARG A 562 7.40 19.72 -11.24
C ARG A 562 8.40 18.69 -11.77
N ALA A 563 9.29 18.21 -10.90
CA ALA A 563 10.27 17.19 -11.26
C ALA A 563 9.71 15.77 -11.05
N GLY A 564 9.84 14.93 -12.07
CA GLY A 564 9.49 13.51 -12.06
C GLY A 564 10.62 12.58 -11.61
N SER A 565 11.84 13.09 -11.47
CA SER A 565 13.03 12.30 -11.11
C SER A 565 14.06 13.13 -10.35
N LEU A 566 15.01 12.47 -9.67
CA LEU A 566 16.14 13.15 -9.02
C LEU A 566 17.11 13.75 -10.06
N GLU A 567 17.18 13.11 -11.22
CA GLU A 567 17.91 13.58 -12.39
C GLU A 567 17.39 14.97 -12.82
N GLU A 568 16.07 15.12 -13.03
CA GLU A 568 15.44 16.42 -13.37
C GLU A 568 15.62 17.46 -12.25
N VAL A 569 15.57 17.05 -10.98
CA VAL A 569 15.86 17.96 -9.85
C VAL A 569 17.25 18.55 -9.99
N LEU A 570 18.26 17.71 -10.17
CA LEU A 570 19.66 18.12 -10.11
C LEU A 570 20.20 18.72 -11.42
N MET A 571 19.47 18.59 -12.53
CA MET A 571 19.87 19.14 -13.82
C MET A 571 19.06 20.37 -14.24
N ASP A 572 17.76 20.38 -14.00
CA ASP A 572 16.86 21.34 -14.63
C ASP A 572 16.29 22.38 -13.67
N TYR A 573 15.99 21.98 -12.43
CA TYR A 573 15.19 22.81 -11.53
C TYR A 573 15.92 23.27 -10.27
N HIS A 574 16.86 22.48 -9.76
CA HIS A 574 17.56 22.73 -8.50
C HIS A 574 18.99 22.20 -8.61
N SER A 575 19.68 22.62 -9.67
CA SER A 575 21.04 22.18 -9.94
C SER A 575 22.02 22.82 -8.95
N PRO A 576 23.07 22.10 -8.52
CA PRO A 576 24.02 22.65 -7.58
C PRO A 576 24.71 23.94 -8.06
N GLU A 577 24.99 24.07 -9.34
CA GLU A 577 25.59 25.28 -9.92
C GLU A 577 24.68 26.51 -9.81
N GLU A 578 23.37 26.36 -9.94
CA GLU A 578 22.41 27.47 -9.79
C GLU A 578 22.23 27.84 -8.32
N VAL A 579 22.18 26.84 -7.44
CA VAL A 579 21.95 27.04 -6.00
C VAL A 579 23.20 27.56 -5.29
N SER A 580 24.38 27.05 -5.65
CA SER A 580 25.65 27.37 -4.96
C SER A 580 26.60 28.26 -5.77
N GLY A 581 26.29 28.57 -7.02
CA GLY A 581 27.12 29.43 -7.88
C GLY A 581 28.43 28.78 -8.35
N THR A 582 28.49 27.45 -8.35
CA THR A 582 29.68 26.65 -8.63
C THR A 582 29.69 26.13 -10.08
N ARG A 583 30.63 25.23 -10.44
CA ARG A 583 30.63 24.61 -11.76
C ARG A 583 29.57 23.49 -11.83
N PRO A 584 29.02 23.21 -13.03
CA PRO A 584 28.17 22.05 -13.23
C PRO A 584 28.87 20.75 -12.82
N LEU A 585 28.07 19.81 -12.30
CA LEU A 585 28.52 18.45 -12.05
C LEU A 585 28.81 17.73 -13.37
N THR A 586 29.85 16.90 -13.38
CA THR A 586 30.06 15.94 -14.47
C THR A 586 28.99 14.85 -14.42
N GLU A 587 28.74 14.16 -15.54
CA GLU A 587 27.77 13.04 -15.59
C GLU A 587 28.06 11.97 -14.53
N SER A 588 29.33 11.67 -14.27
CA SER A 588 29.74 10.71 -13.23
C SER A 588 29.43 11.23 -11.82
N GLU A 589 29.70 12.51 -11.53
CA GLU A 589 29.40 13.11 -10.23
C GLU A 589 27.89 13.15 -9.97
N LEU A 590 27.10 13.50 -11.00
CA LEU A 590 25.65 13.49 -10.94
C LEU A 590 25.10 12.08 -10.66
N SER A 591 25.56 11.08 -11.41
CA SER A 591 25.15 9.68 -11.22
C SER A 591 25.49 9.15 -9.83
N ASP A 592 26.69 9.46 -9.34
CA ASP A 592 27.13 9.10 -7.99
C ASP A 592 26.28 9.83 -6.92
N LEU A 593 26.03 11.14 -7.08
CA LEU A 593 25.19 11.92 -6.16
C LEU A 593 23.77 11.37 -6.08
N ILE A 594 23.15 11.03 -7.22
CA ILE A 594 21.83 10.39 -7.25
C ILE A 594 21.83 9.05 -6.53
N SER A 595 22.90 8.25 -6.70
CA SER A 595 23.06 6.99 -5.98
C SER A 595 23.10 7.20 -4.47
N TYR A 596 23.76 8.27 -4.00
CA TYR A 596 23.75 8.63 -2.59
C TYR A 596 22.38 9.11 -2.11
N LEU A 597 21.72 10.02 -2.83
CA LEU A 597 20.38 10.51 -2.47
C LEU A 597 19.34 9.41 -2.39
N LYS A 598 19.39 8.41 -3.27
CA LYS A 598 18.52 7.23 -3.22
C LYS A 598 18.80 6.35 -1.99
N SER A 599 20.04 6.35 -1.48
CA SER A 599 20.42 5.59 -0.28
C SER A 599 20.03 6.25 1.04
N LEU A 600 19.66 7.53 1.03
CA LEU A 600 19.14 8.25 2.21
C LEU A 600 17.72 7.80 2.52
#